data_AF-A0A257JAE1-F1
#
_entry.id   AF-A0A257JAE1-F1
#
_cell.length_a   1.000
_cell.length_b   1.000
_cell.length_c   1.000
_cell.angle_alpha   90.00
_cell.angle_beta   90.00
_cell.angle_gamma   90.00
#
_symmetry.space_group_name_H-M   'P 1'
#
loop_
_entity.id
_entity.type
_entity.pdbx_description
1 polymer ?
#
loop_
_entity_poly.entity_id
_entity_poly.type
_entity_poly.pdbx_seq_one_letter_code
_entity_poly.pdbx_strand_id
1 'polypeptide(L)'
;MSAAQVRYRDASVGGCLAAEVEQRADGATVLRSTEALRWYPDRLTDCLVQWAQEAPERTLVAKRARLGDGRTGDWVRISYAQ
;
A
#
# COMPACT_ATOMS: atom_id res chain seq x y z
N MET A 1 18.79 7.32 -25.18
CA MET A 1 17.82 6.22 -25.31
C MET A 1 16.74 6.43 -24.25
N SER A 2 15.53 6.78 -24.65
CA SER A 2 14.41 7.02 -23.70
C SER A 2 13.87 5.67 -23.24
N ALA A 3 13.87 5.41 -21.93
CA ALA A 3 13.28 4.19 -21.38
C ALA A 3 11.76 4.23 -21.62
N ALA A 4 11.22 3.19 -22.24
CA ALA A 4 9.77 3.07 -22.44
C ALA A 4 9.05 3.14 -21.08
N GLN A 5 8.06 4.02 -20.98
CA GLN A 5 7.35 4.26 -19.73
C GLN A 5 6.53 3.03 -19.37
N VAL A 6 6.82 2.43 -18.21
CA VAL A 6 6.11 1.22 -17.75
C VAL A 6 4.65 1.58 -17.52
N ARG A 7 3.74 0.90 -18.24
CA ARG A 7 2.29 1.15 -18.18
C ARG A 7 1.69 0.86 -16.80
N TYR A 8 2.29 -0.07 -16.07
CA TYR A 8 1.86 -0.50 -14.75
C TYR A 8 3.01 -0.35 -13.76
N ARG A 9 2.68 -0.05 -12.51
CA ARG A 9 3.67 -0.13 -11.44
C ARG A 9 3.97 -1.60 -11.18
N ASP A 10 5.23 -1.87 -10.86
CA ASP A 10 5.58 -3.16 -10.31
C ASP A 10 4.76 -3.41 -9.03
N ALA A 11 4.18 -4.60 -8.94
CA ALA A 11 3.29 -4.99 -7.86
C ALA A 11 3.55 -6.45 -7.53
N SER A 12 4.01 -6.70 -6.30
CA SER A 12 4.14 -8.05 -5.75
C SER A 12 2.77 -8.55 -5.30
N VAL A 13 2.24 -9.56 -6.00
CA VAL A 13 0.96 -10.21 -5.68
C VAL A 13 1.19 -11.71 -5.53
N GLY A 14 1.05 -12.22 -4.30
CA GLY A 14 1.14 -13.64 -3.97
C GLY A 14 2.56 -14.22 -3.98
N GLY A 15 3.14 -14.45 -2.80
CA GLY A 15 4.41 -15.18 -2.63
C GLY A 15 4.25 -16.57 -2.00
N CYS A 16 3.02 -16.99 -1.67
CA CYS A 16 2.74 -18.31 -1.11
C CYS A 16 2.79 -19.42 -2.18
N LEU A 17 3.99 -19.74 -2.66
CA LEU A 17 4.23 -20.89 -3.54
C LEU A 17 4.33 -22.23 -2.78
N ALA A 18 4.43 -22.17 -1.45
CA ALA A 18 4.51 -23.33 -0.58
C ALA A 18 3.67 -23.11 0.69
N ALA A 19 3.09 -24.20 1.20
CA ALA A 19 2.30 -24.20 2.42
C ALA A 19 2.64 -25.39 3.32
N GLU A 20 2.58 -25.16 4.63
CA GLU A 20 2.59 -26.22 5.63
C GLU A 20 1.17 -26.78 5.78
N VAL A 21 1.08 -28.11 5.94
CA VAL A 21 -0.19 -28.82 6.11
C VAL A 21 -0.15 -29.55 7.45
N GLU A 22 -1.13 -29.26 8.32
CA GLU A 22 -1.32 -29.92 9.60
C GLU A 22 -2.64 -30.68 9.59
N GLN A 23 -2.59 -32.01 9.73
CA GLN A 23 -3.77 -32.85 9.94
C GLN A 23 -4.03 -32.98 11.43
N ARG A 24 -5.22 -32.58 11.88
CA ARG A 24 -5.63 -32.60 13.29
C ARG A 24 -6.43 -33.85 13.63
N ALA A 25 -6.41 -34.22 14.91
CA ALA A 25 -7.10 -35.39 15.43
C ALA A 25 -8.64 -35.29 15.35
N ASP A 26 -9.18 -34.07 15.26
CA ASP A 26 -10.61 -33.81 15.03
C ASP A 26 -11.03 -33.93 13.56
N GLY A 27 -10.09 -34.28 12.67
CA GLY A 27 -10.31 -34.42 11.24
C GLY A 27 -10.12 -33.13 10.44
N ALA A 28 -9.76 -32.01 11.09
CA ALA A 28 -9.49 -30.76 10.39
C ALA A 28 -8.11 -30.78 9.69
N THR A 29 -8.03 -30.11 8.54
CA THR A 29 -6.77 -29.83 7.81
C THR A 29 -6.48 -28.33 7.91
N VAL A 30 -5.34 -27.95 8.49
CA VAL A 30 -4.90 -26.56 8.51
C VAL A 30 -3.81 -26.35 7.47
N LEU A 31 -4.04 -25.41 6.56
CA LEU A 31 -3.07 -24.98 5.56
C LEU A 31 -2.51 -23.61 5.97
N ARG A 32 -1.18 -23.51 6.08
CA ARG A 32 -0.49 -22.26 6.44
C ARG A 32 0.48 -21.85 5.34
N SER A 33 0.37 -20.61 4.89
CA SER A 33 1.37 -19.99 4.01
C SER A 33 2.74 -19.95 4.68
N THR A 34 3.78 -20.35 3.95
CA THR A 34 5.18 -20.20 4.41
C THR A 34 5.71 -18.77 4.26
N GLU A 35 5.01 -17.91 3.51
CA GLU A 35 5.36 -16.49 3.41
C GLU A 35 5.01 -15.77 4.71
N ALA A 36 6.03 -15.23 5.38
CA ALA A 36 5.84 -14.44 6.59
C ALA A 36 5.10 -13.14 6.28
N LEU A 37 4.16 -12.77 7.16
CA LEU A 37 3.53 -11.47 7.10
C LEU A 37 4.61 -10.38 7.24
N ARG A 38 4.56 -9.39 6.35
CA ARG A 38 5.37 -8.18 6.51
C ARG A 38 4.87 -7.37 7.70
N TRP A 39 5.55 -6.26 7.98
CA TRP A 39 5.15 -5.32 9.02
C TRP A 39 3.64 -5.05 8.98
N TYR A 40 2.99 -5.34 10.11
CA TYR A 40 1.56 -5.19 10.32
C TYR A 40 1.38 -4.23 11.49
N PRO A 41 1.06 -2.94 11.23
CA PRO A 41 0.97 -1.94 12.28
C PRO A 41 -0.26 -2.17 13.15
N ASP A 42 -0.13 -1.86 14.44
CA ASP A 42 -1.24 -1.90 15.40
C ASP A 42 -2.34 -0.89 15.06
N ARG A 43 -1.98 0.22 14.40
CA ARG A 43 -2.92 1.28 13.98
C ARG A 43 -2.67 1.69 12.54
N LEU A 44 -3.76 1.96 11.81
CA LEU A 44 -3.67 2.49 10.44
C LEU A 44 -2.85 3.79 10.34
N THR A 45 -2.86 4.61 11.39
CA THR A 45 -2.08 5.86 11.44
C THR A 45 -0.57 5.64 11.49
N ASP A 46 -0.10 4.48 11.94
CA ASP A 46 1.34 4.20 11.99
C ASP A 46 1.93 4.11 10.58
N CYS A 47 1.14 3.71 9.58
CA CYS A 47 1.52 3.84 8.17
C CYS A 47 1.81 5.29 7.77
N LEU A 48 1.02 6.26 8.25
CA LEU A 48 1.23 7.67 7.94
C LEU A 48 2.54 8.15 8.57
N VAL A 49 2.83 7.73 9.80
CA VAL A 49 4.08 8.07 10.50
C VAL A 49 5.28 7.50 9.77
N GLN A 50 5.24 6.23 9.34
CA GLN A 50 6.33 5.63 8.56
C GLN A 50 6.62 6.46 7.31
N TRP A 51 5.59 6.78 6.52
CA TRP A 51 5.81 7.47 5.26
C TRP A 51 6.17 8.95 5.43
N ALA A 52 5.75 9.59 6.52
CA ALA A 52 6.23 10.92 6.88
C ALA A 52 7.74 10.92 7.16
N GLN A 53 8.30 9.81 7.67
CA GLN A 53 9.73 9.66 7.93
C GLN A 53 10.51 9.20 6.69
N GLU A 54 10.03 8.17 5.98
CA GLU A 54 10.74 7.56 4.86
C GLU A 54 10.64 8.36 3.56
N ALA A 55 9.51 9.05 3.34
CA ALA A 55 9.22 9.78 2.11
C ALA A 55 8.37 11.04 2.37
N PRO A 56 8.86 11.99 3.19
CA PRO A 56 8.08 13.15 3.66
C PRO A 56 7.43 13.93 2.52
N GLU A 57 8.16 14.15 1.43
CA GLU A 57 7.74 14.96 0.28
C GLU A 57 6.77 14.23 -0.68
N ARG A 58 6.55 12.93 -0.49
CA ARG A 58 5.68 12.14 -1.36
C ARG A 58 4.23 12.58 -1.14
N THR A 59 3.48 12.77 -2.24
CA THR A 59 2.05 13.12 -2.14
C THR A 59 1.27 11.98 -1.46
N LEU A 60 0.65 12.29 -0.32
CA LEU A 60 -0.28 11.43 0.40
C LEU A 60 -1.67 11.51 -0.24
N VAL A 61 -2.21 12.73 -0.35
CA VAL A 61 -3.53 12.99 -0.94
C VAL A 61 -3.49 14.23 -1.83
N ALA A 62 -4.38 14.25 -2.81
CA ALA A 62 -4.57 15.40 -3.69
C ALA A 62 -6.05 15.63 -3.96
N LYS A 63 -6.45 16.90 -4.01
CA LYS A 63 -7.80 17.31 -4.43
C LYS A 63 -7.69 18.49 -5.38
N ARG A 64 -8.64 18.62 -6.30
CA ARG A 64 -8.71 19.84 -7.13
C ARG A 64 -9.18 21.01 -6.28
N ALA A 65 -8.58 22.19 -6.49
CA ALA A 65 -9.06 23.44 -5.92
C ALA A 65 -10.50 23.71 -6.37
N ARG A 66 -11.36 24.17 -5.47
CA ARG A 66 -12.73 24.56 -5.81
C ARG A 66 -12.75 26.04 -6.15
N LEU A 67 -13.26 26.38 -7.33
CA LEU A 67 -13.38 27.76 -7.80
C LEU A 67 -14.78 28.31 -7.44
N GLY A 68 -14.89 29.63 -7.31
CA GLY A 68 -16.11 30.30 -6.84
C GLY A 68 -17.32 30.16 -7.76
N ASP A 69 -17.09 29.79 -9.02
CA ASP A 69 -18.10 29.56 -10.05
C ASP A 69 -18.54 28.08 -10.16
N GLY A 70 -18.16 27.25 -9.19
CA GLY A 70 -18.49 25.82 -9.18
C GLY A 70 -17.58 24.95 -10.05
N ARG A 71 -16.62 25.53 -10.77
CA ARG A 71 -15.60 24.78 -11.51
C ARG A 71 -14.50 24.27 -10.56
N THR A 72 -13.64 23.40 -11.09
CA THR A 72 -12.45 22.93 -10.38
C THR A 72 -11.19 23.45 -11.05
N GLY A 73 -10.22 23.86 -10.24
CA GLY A 73 -8.91 24.35 -10.68
C GLY A 73 -7.82 23.28 -10.56
N ASP A 74 -6.61 23.75 -10.28
CA ASP A 74 -5.42 22.92 -10.18
C ASP A 74 -5.47 21.92 -9.01
N TRP A 75 -4.63 20.89 -9.10
CA TRP A 75 -4.45 19.92 -8.02
C TRP A 75 -3.69 20.55 -6.87
N VAL A 76 -4.33 20.58 -5.70
CA VAL A 76 -3.70 20.85 -4.41
C VAL A 76 -3.26 19.52 -3.83
N ARG A 77 -1.97 19.39 -3.52
CA ARG A 77 -1.35 18.18 -2.97
C ARG A 77 -0.98 18.40 -1.51
N ILE A 78 -1.12 17.36 -0.71
CA ILE A 78 -0.64 17.27 0.67
C ILE A 78 0.39 16.14 0.69
N SER A 79 1.58 16.44 1.17
CA SER A 79 2.66 15.46 1.34
C SER A 79 2.44 14.62 2.60
N TYR A 80 3.23 13.57 2.83
CA TYR A 80 3.12 12.80 4.08
C TYR A 80 3.56 13.58 5.32
N ALA A 81 4.33 14.67 5.16
CA ALA A 81 4.81 15.49 6.27
C ALA A 81 3.84 16.59 6.75
N GLN A 82 2.68 16.76 6.10
CA GLN A 82 1.72 17.84 6.33
C GLN A 82 0.38 17.31 6.87
#